data_AF-A0A3D0H6E4-F1
#
_entry.id   AF-A0A3D0H6E4-F1
#
_cell.length_a   1.000
_cell.length_b   1.000
_cell.length_c   1.000
_cell.angle_alpha   90.00
_cell.angle_beta   90.00
_cell.angle_gamma   90.00
#
_symmetry.space_group_name_H-M   'P 1'
#
loop_
_entity.id
_entity.type
_entity.pdbx_description
1 polymer ?
#
loop_
_entity_poly.entity_id
_entity_poly.type
_entity_poly.pdbx_seq_one_letter_code
_entity_poly.pdbx_strand_id
1 'polypeptide(L)'
;TNTVVECVDPASEELLRKAGSDRIVCTSRYDALFLSQELLNPGVQEVMDDLLSATGGQQLYLTTVTRETTLGELAGPCREKGHVAIGVYQRGAVHINPPSEIAVGQGDRIITIGSKRLPEL
;
A
#
# COMPACT_ATOMS: atom_id res chain seq x y z
N THR A 1 -13.41 -7.98 14.10
CA THR A 1 -13.03 -6.63 14.54
C THR A 1 -11.65 -6.33 14.02
N ASN A 2 -11.43 -5.22 13.31
CA ASN A 2 -10.08 -4.81 12.90
C ASN A 2 -9.57 -3.81 13.94
N THR A 3 -8.77 -4.26 14.90
CA THR A 3 -8.12 -3.38 15.88
C THR A 3 -6.78 -2.93 15.31
N VAL A 4 -6.54 -1.62 15.27
CA VAL A 4 -5.24 -1.05 14.92
C VAL A 4 -4.63 -0.49 16.20
N VAL A 5 -3.39 -0.87 16.49
CA VAL A 5 -2.65 -0.40 17.66
C VAL A 5 -1.49 0.45 17.19
N GLU A 6 -1.42 1.69 17.70
CA GLU A 6 -0.26 2.55 17.49
C GLU A 6 0.89 2.09 18.39
N CYS A 7 2.10 2.04 17.84
CA CYS A 7 3.32 1.68 18.54
C CYS A 7 4.36 2.80 18.39
N VAL A 8 4.60 3.58 19.43
CA VAL A 8 5.58 4.68 19.37
C VAL A 8 7.01 4.16 19.44
N ASP A 9 7.28 3.11 20.20
CA ASP A 9 8.62 2.51 20.31
C ASP A 9 8.74 1.25 19.44
N PRO A 10 9.64 1.21 18.44
CA PRO A 10 9.86 0.03 17.60
C PRO A 10 10.18 -1.25 18.37
N ALA A 11 10.81 -1.14 19.55
CA ALA A 11 11.16 -2.29 20.38
C ALA A 11 9.92 -2.98 20.98
N SER A 12 8.79 -2.27 21.07
CA SER A 12 7.54 -2.79 21.62
C SER A 12 6.69 -3.57 20.60
N GLU A 13 7.04 -3.52 19.31
CA GLU A 13 6.24 -4.12 18.23
C GLU A 13 6.11 -5.65 18.39
N GLU A 14 7.20 -6.34 18.75
CA GLU A 14 7.19 -7.80 18.90
C GLU A 14 6.29 -8.25 20.08
N LEU A 15 6.28 -7.48 21.17
CA LEU A 15 5.43 -7.74 22.33
C LEU A 15 3.96 -7.56 21.99
N LEU A 16 3.61 -6.47 21.29
CA LEU A 16 2.24 -6.22 20.82
C LEU A 16 1.74 -7.33 19.88
N ARG A 17 2.62 -7.83 19.01
CA ARG A 17 2.29 -8.94 18.10
C ARG A 17 2.02 -10.23 18.87
N LYS A 18 2.84 -10.54 19.87
CA LYS A 18 2.63 -11.68 20.78
C LYS A 18 1.36 -11.56 21.62
N ALA A 19 0.92 -10.34 21.93
CA ALA A 19 -0.32 -10.05 22.64
C ALA A 19 -1.59 -10.18 21.76
N GLY A 20 -1.46 -10.60 20.50
CA GLY A 20 -2.59 -10.80 19.59
C GLY A 20 -3.04 -9.53 18.87
N SER A 21 -2.20 -8.50 18.79
CA SER A 21 -2.50 -7.33 17.96
C SER A 21 -2.19 -7.62 16.49
N ASP A 22 -3.22 -7.68 15.66
CA ASP A 22 -3.10 -8.09 14.25
C ASP A 22 -2.50 -6.98 13.34
N ARG A 23 -2.70 -5.71 13.71
CA ARG A 23 -2.26 -4.55 12.92
C ARG A 23 -1.61 -3.51 13.82
N ILE A 24 -0.29 -3.47 13.79
CA ILE A 24 0.53 -2.54 14.57
C ILE A 24 1.11 -1.51 13.61
N VAL A 25 0.91 -0.23 13.89
CA VAL A 25 1.51 0.87 13.11
C VAL A 25 2.57 1.53 13.98
N CYS A 26 3.84 1.40 13.61
CA CYS A 26 4.93 2.00 14.36
C CYS A 26 5.28 3.40 13.83
N THR A 27 4.70 4.43 14.42
CA THR A 27 4.75 5.82 13.90
C THR A 27 6.16 6.40 13.87
N SER A 28 6.96 6.18 14.93
CA SER A 28 8.34 6.69 15.01
C SER A 28 9.28 6.16 13.92
N ARG A 29 9.05 4.94 13.39
CA ARG A 29 9.82 4.42 12.25
C ARG A 29 9.58 5.23 10.99
N TYR A 30 8.37 5.75 10.81
CA TYR A 30 8.01 6.53 9.63
C TYR A 30 8.51 7.96 9.72
N ASP A 31 8.60 8.56 10.92
CA ASP A 31 9.05 9.95 11.09
C ASP A 31 10.45 10.20 10.51
N ALA A 32 11.43 9.36 10.86
CA ALA A 32 12.81 9.51 10.39
C ALA A 32 12.95 9.26 8.88
N LEU A 33 12.21 8.29 8.35
CA LEU A 33 12.18 7.99 6.92
C LEU A 33 11.53 9.13 6.13
N PHE A 34 10.42 9.66 6.64
CA PHE A 34 9.68 10.74 6.01
C PHE A 34 10.48 12.04 5.98
N LEU A 35 11.12 12.41 7.09
CA LEU A 35 12.03 13.56 7.12
C LEU A 35 13.17 13.41 6.10
N SER A 36 13.75 12.21 6.00
CA SER A 36 14.79 11.92 5.01
C SER A 36 14.28 12.05 3.58
N GLN A 37 13.04 11.60 3.31
CA GLN A 37 12.43 11.73 1.98
C GLN A 37 12.13 13.17 1.61
N GLU A 38 11.61 13.98 2.53
CA GLU A 38 11.37 15.41 2.28
C GLU A 38 12.68 16.19 2.06
N LEU A 39 13.74 15.84 2.79
CA LEU A 39 15.07 16.43 2.55
C LEU A 39 15.63 16.08 1.16
N LEU A 40 15.44 14.84 0.70
CA LEU A 40 15.94 14.36 -0.60
C LEU A 40 15.07 14.81 -1.77
N ASN A 41 13.76 14.89 -1.55
CA ASN A 41 12.74 15.19 -2.53
C ASN A 41 11.73 16.18 -1.91
N PRO A 42 12.05 17.49 -1.89
CA PRO A 42 11.14 18.49 -1.35
C PRO A 42 9.78 18.43 -2.06
N GLY A 43 8.70 18.43 -1.28
CA GLY A 43 7.34 18.28 -1.80
C GLY A 43 6.71 16.90 -1.58
N VAL A 44 7.46 15.93 -1.05
CA VAL A 44 6.93 14.58 -0.76
C VAL A 44 5.90 14.65 0.35
N GLN A 45 6.03 15.58 1.30
CA GLN A 45 5.04 15.76 2.34
C GLN A 45 3.64 16.06 1.77
N GLU A 46 3.52 17.00 0.85
CA GLU A 46 2.21 17.32 0.25
C GLU A 46 1.64 16.15 -0.57
N VAL A 47 2.50 15.37 -1.24
CA VAL A 47 2.09 14.18 -1.97
C VAL A 47 1.52 13.12 -1.02
N MET A 48 2.19 12.89 0.11
CA MET A 48 1.73 11.93 1.11
C MET A 48 0.46 12.40 1.80
N ASP A 49 0.33 13.71 2.08
CA ASP A 49 -0.88 14.29 2.65
C ASP A 49 -2.10 14.08 1.73
N ASP A 50 -1.95 14.30 0.42
CA ASP A 50 -3.02 14.02 -0.55
C ASP A 50 -3.38 12.53 -0.61
N LEU A 51 -2.39 11.65 -0.70
CA LEU A 51 -2.60 10.19 -0.82
C LEU A 51 -3.18 9.53 0.43
N LEU A 52 -2.87 10.06 1.62
CA LEU A 52 -3.34 9.54 2.91
C LEU A 52 -4.63 10.21 3.38
N SER A 53 -5.04 11.31 2.73
CA SER A 53 -6.27 12.01 3.07
C SER A 53 -7.52 11.15 2.82
N ALA A 54 -8.40 11.12 3.81
CA ALA A 54 -9.70 10.46 3.71
C ALA A 54 -10.82 11.38 3.17
N THR A 55 -10.55 12.68 2.96
CA THR A 55 -11.58 13.69 2.68
C THR A 55 -11.93 13.84 1.20
N GLY A 56 -11.33 13.04 0.32
CA GLY A 56 -11.57 13.01 -1.13
C GLY A 56 -10.26 12.85 -1.90
N GLY A 57 -10.31 12.73 -3.22
CA GLY A 57 -9.11 12.66 -4.05
C GLY A 57 -8.64 11.23 -4.37
N GLN A 58 -7.33 11.03 -4.44
CA GLN A 58 -6.69 9.77 -4.79
C GLN A 58 -6.28 9.01 -3.51
N GLN A 59 -6.42 7.69 -3.50
CA GLN A 59 -6.08 6.84 -2.36
C GLN A 59 -5.37 5.57 -2.80
N LEU A 60 -4.57 5.02 -1.88
CA LEU A 60 -3.95 3.71 -2.03
C LEU A 60 -4.94 2.58 -1.75
N TYR A 61 -5.07 1.66 -2.71
CA TYR A 61 -5.90 0.47 -2.60
C TYR A 61 -5.10 -0.79 -2.83
N LEU A 62 -5.29 -1.78 -1.95
CA LEU A 62 -4.89 -3.16 -2.17
C LEU A 62 -6.12 -3.94 -2.62
N THR A 63 -6.13 -4.39 -3.88
CA THR A 63 -7.27 -5.08 -4.51
C THR A 63 -6.88 -6.52 -4.82
N THR A 64 -7.69 -7.47 -4.38
CA THR A 64 -7.45 -8.90 -4.60
C THR A 64 -7.52 -9.25 -6.08
N VAL A 65 -6.58 -10.09 -6.53
CA VAL A 65 -6.58 -10.68 -7.86
C VAL A 65 -7.28 -12.03 -7.83
N THR A 66 -8.13 -12.28 -8.81
CA THR A 66 -9.01 -13.46 -8.89
C THR A 66 -8.59 -14.47 -9.95
N ARG A 67 -7.63 -14.12 -10.81
CA ARG A 67 -7.15 -14.94 -11.92
C ARG A 67 -5.64 -14.85 -12.08
N GLU A 68 -5.03 -15.86 -12.68
CA GLU A 68 -3.62 -15.82 -13.05
C GLU A 68 -3.40 -14.83 -14.22
N THR A 69 -2.47 -13.89 -14.04
CA THR A 69 -2.17 -12.82 -15.02
C THR A 69 -0.82 -12.17 -14.67
N THR A 70 -0.48 -11.08 -15.35
CA THR A 70 0.69 -10.25 -15.03
C THR A 70 0.27 -8.83 -14.64
N LEU A 71 1.15 -8.09 -13.95
CA LEU A 71 0.88 -6.68 -13.64
C LEU A 71 0.63 -5.85 -14.91
N GLY A 72 1.39 -6.09 -15.98
CA GLY A 72 1.25 -5.38 -17.25
C GLY A 72 -0.12 -5.58 -17.89
N GLU A 73 -0.66 -6.79 -17.84
CA GLU A 73 -2.00 -7.10 -18.32
C GLU A 73 -3.11 -6.42 -17.49
N LEU A 74 -2.87 -6.20 -16.19
CA LEU A 74 -3.83 -5.52 -15.32
C LEU A 74 -3.75 -3.99 -15.37
N ALA A 75 -2.64 -3.43 -15.84
CA ALA A 75 -2.43 -1.98 -15.89
C ALA A 75 -3.47 -1.25 -16.77
N GLY A 76 -3.82 -1.82 -17.93
CA GLY A 76 -4.84 -1.30 -18.83
C GLY A 76 -6.23 -1.24 -18.18
N PRO A 77 -6.78 -2.38 -17.72
CA PRO A 77 -8.06 -2.42 -17.00
C PRO A 77 -8.10 -1.52 -15.76
N CYS A 78 -6.99 -1.37 -15.02
CA CYS A 78 -6.91 -0.41 -13.92
C CYS A 78 -7.10 1.02 -14.44
N ARG A 79 -6.38 1.40 -15.50
CA ARG A 79 -6.44 2.74 -16.08
C ARG A 79 -7.83 3.08 -16.62
N GLU A 80 -8.51 2.14 -17.27
CA GLU A 80 -9.88 2.31 -17.74
C GLU A 80 -10.86 2.60 -16.59
N LYS A 81 -10.62 2.03 -15.41
CA LYS A 81 -11.39 2.28 -14.19
C LYS A 81 -10.94 3.54 -13.44
N GLY A 82 -9.99 4.30 -13.99
CA GLY A 82 -9.46 5.52 -13.36
C GLY A 82 -8.41 5.26 -12.27
N HIS A 83 -7.73 4.11 -12.33
CA HIS A 83 -6.67 3.73 -11.40
C HIS A 83 -5.29 3.68 -12.07
N VAL A 84 -4.26 3.99 -11.29
CA VAL A 84 -2.86 3.72 -11.66
C VAL A 84 -2.39 2.51 -10.85
N ALA A 85 -2.01 1.42 -11.53
CA ALA A 85 -1.35 0.29 -10.88
C ALA A 85 0.12 0.66 -10.61
N ILE A 86 0.53 0.58 -9.35
CA ILE A 86 1.87 0.99 -8.90
C ILE A 86 2.71 -0.16 -8.36
N GLY A 87 2.10 -1.33 -8.15
CA GLY A 87 2.81 -2.46 -7.57
C GLY A 87 1.92 -3.64 -7.21
N VAL A 88 2.53 -4.59 -6.51
CA VAL A 88 1.89 -5.85 -6.11
C VAL A 88 2.22 -6.17 -4.65
N TYR A 89 1.31 -6.85 -3.98
CA TYR A 89 1.51 -7.46 -2.67
C TYR A 89 1.40 -8.98 -2.84
N GLN A 90 2.51 -9.67 -2.73
CA GLN A 90 2.59 -11.13 -2.90
C GLN A 90 3.54 -11.73 -1.86
N ARG A 91 3.20 -12.91 -1.35
CA ARG A 91 4.01 -13.65 -0.37
C ARG A 91 4.40 -12.82 0.88
N GLY A 92 3.52 -11.91 1.31
CA GLY A 92 3.73 -11.07 2.49
C GLY A 92 4.59 -9.82 2.26
N ALA A 93 5.04 -9.56 1.02
CA ALA A 93 5.89 -8.42 0.68
C ALA A 93 5.24 -7.48 -0.34
N VAL A 94 5.53 -6.18 -0.21
CA VAL A 94 5.19 -5.14 -1.17
C VAL A 94 6.31 -5.02 -2.20
N HIS A 95 5.95 -4.97 -3.48
CA HIS A 95 6.84 -4.62 -4.57
C HIS A 95 6.24 -3.44 -5.34
N ILE A 96 6.82 -2.26 -5.19
CA ILE A 96 6.44 -1.05 -5.94
C ILE A 96 7.26 -1.00 -7.23
N ASN A 97 6.60 -0.62 -8.33
CA ASN A 97 7.15 -0.56 -9.68
C ASN A 97 7.94 -1.83 -10.09
N PRO A 98 7.39 -3.05 -9.89
CA PRO A 98 8.05 -4.26 -10.37
C PRO A 98 7.97 -4.35 -11.90
N PRO A 99 8.74 -5.26 -12.54
CA PRO A 99 8.61 -5.55 -13.97
C PRO A 99 7.18 -5.90 -14.36
N SER A 100 6.79 -5.53 -15.58
CA SER A 100 5.40 -5.71 -16.04
C SER A 100 5.00 -7.18 -16.16
N GLU A 101 6.00 -8.04 -16.34
CA GLU A 101 5.89 -9.49 -16.52
C GLU A 101 5.73 -10.24 -15.19
N ILE A 102 5.77 -9.52 -14.04
CA ILE A 102 5.60 -10.16 -12.75
C ILE A 102 4.24 -10.86 -12.70
N ALA A 103 4.29 -12.17 -12.44
CA ALA A 103 3.10 -12.98 -12.29
C ALA A 103 2.36 -12.58 -11.01
N VAL A 104 1.03 -12.51 -11.13
CA VAL A 104 0.10 -12.25 -10.03
C VAL A 104 -1.05 -13.22 -10.18
N GLY A 105 -1.43 -13.84 -9.07
CA GLY A 105 -2.41 -14.92 -9.06
C GLY A 105 -3.43 -14.79 -7.95
N GLN A 106 -4.20 -15.86 -7.76
CA GLN A 106 -5.22 -15.90 -6.74
C GLN A 106 -4.62 -15.68 -5.33
N GLY A 107 -5.14 -14.68 -4.62
CA GLY A 107 -4.71 -14.35 -3.25
C GLY A 107 -3.63 -13.27 -3.18
N ASP A 108 -2.96 -12.96 -4.30
CA ASP A 108 -2.14 -11.75 -4.42
C ASP A 108 -3.05 -10.51 -4.50
N ARG A 109 -2.45 -9.33 -4.27
CA ARG A 109 -3.17 -8.05 -4.40
C ARG A 109 -2.40 -7.10 -5.30
N ILE A 110 -3.11 -6.38 -6.15
CA ILE A 110 -2.55 -5.22 -6.86
C ILE A 110 -2.66 -4.00 -5.96
N ILE A 111 -1.60 -3.20 -5.96
CA ILE A 111 -1.55 -1.91 -5.30
C ILE A 111 -1.87 -0.86 -6.37
N THR A 112 -2.96 -0.13 -6.19
CA THR A 112 -3.38 0.93 -7.11
C THR A 112 -3.59 2.25 -6.39
N ILE A 113 -3.48 3.34 -7.14
CA ILE A 113 -3.94 4.68 -6.75
C ILE A 113 -5.21 4.97 -7.55
N GLY A 114 -6.28 5.38 -6.88
CA GLY A 114 -7.53 5.76 -7.54
C GLY A 114 -8.47 6.51 -6.61
N SER A 115 -9.61 6.99 -7.13
CA SER A 115 -10.57 7.76 -6.32
C SER A 115 -11.56 6.90 -5.53
N LYS A 116 -11.71 5.62 -5.87
CA LYS A 116 -12.66 4.70 -5.24
C LYS A 116 -12.07 3.30 -5.17
N ARG A 117 -12.53 2.47 -4.24
CA ARG A 117 -12.08 1.07 -4.14
C ARG A 117 -12.59 0.27 -5.33
N LEU A 118 -11.71 -0.50 -5.98
CA LEU A 118 -12.09 -1.56 -6.91
C LEU A 118 -12.50 -2.81 -6.13
N PRO A 119 -13.56 -3.53 -6.55
CA PRO A 119 -14.01 -4.74 -5.86
C PRO A 119 -13.00 -5.89 -6.00
N GLU A 120 -12.63 -6.22 -7.24
CA GLU A 120 -11.68 -7.28 -7.58
C GLU A 120 -11.14 -7.09 -9.03
N LEU A 121 -10.02 -7.76 -9.34
CA LEU A 121 -9.31 -7.69 -10.62
C LEU A 121 -8.96 -9.08 -11.19
#